data_AF-A0A1Y1JYE1-F1
#
_entry.id   AF-A0A1Y1JYE1-F1
#
_cell.length_a   1.000
_cell.length_b   1.000
_cell.length_c   1.000
_cell.angle_alpha   90.00
_cell.angle_beta   90.00
_cell.angle_gamma   90.00
#
_symmetry.space_group_name_H-M   'P 1'
#
loop_
_entity.id
_entity.type
_entity.pdbx_description
1 polymer ?
#
loop_
_entity_poly.entity_id
_entity_poly.type
_entity_poly.pdbx_seq_one_letter_code
_entity_poly.pdbx_strand_id
1 'polypeptide(L)'
;ICNNNAVHKRVQCVKCTKFYHNSCVSKLKTKFSLNDKEIVCCDEVSDTESDDNKTDMADVKSTEIYYLKMLLQTKDLLIAELRDKNKLLEEKLGAVSSKHDHGKKPNDISTRSSKQNVSANLIANP
;
A
#
# COMPACT_ATOMS: atom_id res chain seq x y z
N ILE A 1 35.00 -14.48 -13.30
CA ILE A 1 33.70 -15.05 -12.86
C ILE A 1 33.98 -16.48 -12.42
N CYS A 2 33.68 -16.85 -11.17
CA CYS A 2 34.00 -18.18 -10.66
C CYS A 2 33.03 -19.22 -11.24
N ASN A 3 33.38 -19.78 -12.39
CA ASN A 3 32.74 -20.98 -12.92
C ASN A 3 33.16 -22.17 -12.05
N ASN A 4 32.21 -22.73 -11.28
CA ASN A 4 32.02 -24.18 -11.12
C ASN A 4 30.90 -24.51 -10.13
N ASN A 5 30.14 -25.54 -10.48
CA ASN A 5 28.82 -25.95 -9.99
C ASN A 5 28.76 -26.41 -8.52
N ALA A 6 28.96 -25.51 -7.56
CA ALA A 6 28.60 -25.76 -6.16
C ALA A 6 27.37 -24.91 -5.79
N VAL A 7 26.17 -25.48 -5.98
CA VAL A 7 24.86 -24.81 -5.80
C VAL A 7 24.60 -24.39 -4.33
N HIS A 8 25.37 -24.88 -3.36
CA HIS A 8 25.03 -24.73 -1.93
C HIS A 8 25.81 -23.66 -1.16
N LYS A 9 26.77 -22.95 -1.76
CA LYS A 9 27.60 -21.95 -1.05
C LYS A 9 27.86 -20.70 -1.89
N ARG A 10 26.79 -20.16 -2.48
CA ARG A 10 26.85 -18.93 -3.27
C ARG A 10 26.03 -17.83 -2.62
N VAL A 11 26.62 -16.65 -2.56
CA VAL A 11 25.97 -15.40 -2.17
C VAL A 11 25.76 -14.54 -3.41
N GLN A 12 24.61 -13.88 -3.47
CA GLN A 12 24.21 -13.08 -4.62
C GLN A 12 24.44 -11.59 -4.34
N CYS A 13 24.98 -10.86 -5.32
CA CYS A 13 24.97 -9.40 -5.25
C CYS A 13 23.58 -8.86 -5.58
N VAL A 14 22.96 -8.11 -4.67
CA VAL A 14 21.63 -7.53 -4.91
C VAL A 14 21.60 -6.44 -5.99
N LYS A 15 22.75 -5.79 -6.27
CA LYS A 15 22.85 -4.74 -7.30
C LYS A 15 23.08 -5.29 -8.69
N CYS A 16 24.10 -6.14 -8.87
CA CYS A 16 24.48 -6.64 -10.19
C CYS A 16 24.03 -8.07 -10.46
N THR A 17 23.32 -8.69 -9.51
CA THR A 17 22.78 -10.07 -9.59
C THR A 17 23.83 -11.18 -9.78
N LYS A 18 25.12 -10.85 -9.74
CA LYS A 18 26.21 -11.83 -9.86
C LYS A 18 26.29 -12.70 -8.62
N PHE A 19 26.52 -13.99 -8.82
CA PHE A 19 26.75 -14.95 -7.75
C PHE A 19 28.24 -15.15 -7.50
N TYR A 20 28.61 -15.19 -6.23
CA TYR A 20 29.97 -15.42 -5.77
C TYR A 20 30.00 -16.60 -4.81
N HIS A 21 31.05 -17.40 -4.84
CA HIS A 21 31.28 -18.35 -3.74
C HIS A 21 31.64 -17.59 -2.47
N ASN A 22 31.23 -18.09 -1.30
CA ASN A 22 31.52 -17.43 -0.02
C ASN A 22 33.04 -17.20 0.19
N SER A 23 33.88 -18.12 -0.28
CA SER A 23 35.35 -17.99 -0.23
C SER A 23 35.91 -16.96 -1.23
N CYS A 24 35.16 -16.60 -2.26
CA CYS A 24 35.53 -15.57 -3.23
C CYS A 24 35.07 -14.18 -2.79
N VAL A 25 34.04 -14.10 -1.96
CA VAL A 25 33.54 -12.84 -1.41
C VAL A 25 34.59 -12.16 -0.56
N SER A 26 35.32 -12.88 0.28
CA SER A 26 36.42 -12.31 1.07
C SER A 26 37.46 -11.56 0.23
N LYS A 27 37.61 -11.90 -1.06
CA LYS A 27 38.55 -11.28 -2.01
C LYS A 27 38.01 -10.05 -2.75
N LEU A 28 36.72 -9.76 -2.64
CA LEU A 28 36.13 -8.54 -3.21
C LEU A 28 36.64 -7.31 -2.44
N LYS A 29 37.20 -6.35 -3.19
CA LYS A 29 37.71 -5.07 -2.65
C LYS A 29 36.59 -4.24 -2.02
N THR A 30 35.47 -4.12 -2.72
CA THR A 30 34.27 -3.48 -2.21
C THR A 30 33.17 -4.51 -2.06
N LYS A 31 32.85 -4.81 -0.80
CA LYS A 31 31.71 -5.65 -0.46
C LYS A 31 31.05 -5.20 0.83
N PHE A 32 29.74 -5.28 0.84
CA PHE A 32 28.92 -5.21 2.03
C PHE A 32 28.10 -6.49 2.15
N SER A 33 28.09 -7.15 3.32
CA SER A 33 27.28 -8.35 3.52
C SER A 33 25.94 -7.95 4.13
N LEU A 34 24.85 -8.25 3.43
CA LEU A 34 23.49 -7.96 3.90
C LEU A 34 22.97 -9.10 4.79
N ASN A 35 23.27 -10.34 4.41
CA ASN A 35 23.00 -11.55 5.17
C ASN A 35 23.89 -12.70 4.65
N ASP A 36 23.68 -13.92 5.15
CA ASP A 36 24.46 -15.11 4.76
C ASP A 36 24.33 -15.51 3.28
N LYS A 37 23.36 -14.94 2.55
CA LYS A 37 23.04 -15.27 1.15
C LYS A 37 23.18 -14.07 0.20
N GLU A 38 23.32 -12.86 0.71
CA GLU A 38 23.23 -11.62 -0.07
C GLU A 38 24.34 -10.64 0.29
N ILE A 39 24.92 -10.04 -0.74
CA ILE A 39 25.96 -9.01 -0.63
C ILE A 39 25.67 -7.82 -1.55
N VAL A 40 26.43 -6.74 -1.41
CA VAL A 40 26.56 -5.66 -2.40
C VAL A 40 28.02 -5.63 -2.82
N CYS A 41 28.32 -5.78 -4.12
CA CYS A 41 29.70 -5.79 -4.64
C CYS A 41 29.97 -4.73 -5.72
N CYS A 42 29.04 -3.81 -5.92
CA CYS A 42 29.08 -2.81 -6.99
C CYS A 42 28.84 -1.41 -6.46
N ASP A 43 29.27 -1.11 -5.24
CA ASP A 43 29.40 0.29 -4.88
C ASP A 43 30.56 0.89 -5.65
N GLU A 44 30.25 1.95 -6.38
CA GLU A 44 31.22 2.83 -6.98
C GLU A 44 32.04 3.43 -5.83
N VAL A 45 33.20 2.82 -5.58
CA VAL A 45 34.29 3.53 -4.94
C VAL A 45 34.66 4.63 -5.92
N SER A 46 34.15 5.82 -5.69
CA SER A 46 34.80 7.01 -6.19
C SER A 46 36.20 7.00 -5.58
N ASP A 47 37.18 6.64 -6.39
CA ASP A 47 38.60 6.85 -6.10
C ASP A 47 38.83 8.36 -5.96
N THR A 48 38.55 8.88 -4.77
CA THR A 48 39.03 10.19 -4.32
C THR A 48 39.77 9.92 -3.04
N GLU A 49 41.08 9.79 -3.19
CA GLU A 49 42.02 9.96 -2.10
C GLU A 49 41.75 11.30 -1.38
N SER A 50 41.92 11.28 -0.06
CA SER A 50 42.09 12.45 0.80
C SER A 50 40.89 13.42 0.89
N ASP A 51 40.05 13.23 1.90
CA ASP A 51 39.90 14.28 2.93
C ASP A 51 39.24 13.68 4.19
N ASP A 52 39.99 13.67 5.28
CA ASP A 52 39.48 13.39 6.63
C ASP A 52 38.48 14.49 6.99
N ASN A 53 37.17 14.30 6.72
CA ASN A 53 36.02 14.87 7.47
C ASN A 53 34.66 14.78 6.74
N LYS A 54 34.28 13.65 6.13
CA LYS A 54 32.93 13.55 5.53
C LYS A 54 32.26 12.18 5.51
N THR A 55 32.58 11.30 6.45
CA THR A 55 32.17 9.90 6.37
C THR A 55 30.78 9.58 6.95
N ASP A 56 30.14 10.48 7.71
CA ASP A 56 28.87 10.15 8.39
C ASP A 56 27.58 10.49 7.61
N MET A 57 27.64 11.31 6.56
CA MET A 57 26.42 11.83 5.91
C MET A 57 25.89 10.96 4.75
N ALA A 58 26.70 10.06 4.18
CA ALA A 58 26.28 9.21 3.07
C ALA A 58 25.54 7.95 3.56
N ASP A 59 25.97 7.38 4.69
CA ASP A 59 25.42 6.13 5.23
C ASP A 59 24.11 6.35 6.02
N VAL A 60 23.94 7.55 6.60
CA VAL A 60 22.67 7.97 7.19
C VAL A 60 21.58 8.10 6.11
N LYS A 61 21.93 8.65 4.94
CA LYS A 61 20.99 8.81 3.81
C LYS A 61 20.57 7.47 3.21
N SER A 62 21.48 6.50 3.12
CA SER A 62 21.16 5.16 2.59
C SER A 62 20.16 4.43 3.50
N THR A 63 20.37 4.53 4.80
CA THR A 63 19.52 3.96 5.86
C THR A 63 18.17 4.66 5.91
N GLU A 64 18.14 5.99 5.83
CA GLU A 64 16.91 6.78 5.78
C GLU A 64 16.06 6.42 4.55
N ILE A 65 16.68 6.29 3.37
CA ILE A 65 15.99 5.86 2.14
C ILE A 65 15.39 4.45 2.30
N TYR A 66 16.08 3.53 2.97
CA TYR A 66 15.55 2.20 3.24
C TYR A 66 14.29 2.25 4.13
N TYR A 67 14.35 3.01 5.23
CA TYR A 67 13.19 3.16 6.11
C TYR A 67 12.02 3.87 5.43
N LEU A 68 12.28 4.89 4.61
CA LEU A 68 11.25 5.57 3.83
C LEU A 68 10.56 4.61 2.84
N LYS A 69 11.31 3.71 2.20
CA LYS A 69 10.72 2.67 1.33
C LYS A 69 9.82 1.71 2.11
N MET A 70 10.26 1.24 3.28
CA MET A 70 9.42 0.38 4.13
C MET A 70 8.15 1.11 4.59
N LEU A 71 8.25 2.39 4.97
CA LEU A 71 7.10 3.20 5.37
C LEU A 71 6.10 3.36 4.23
N LEU A 72 6.58 3.62 3.01
CA LEU A 72 5.71 3.71 1.83
C LEU A 72 4.99 2.40 1.53
N GLN A 73 5.70 1.26 1.58
CA GLN A 73 5.08 -0.06 1.40
C GLN A 73 4.03 -0.34 2.47
N THR A 74 4.35 -0.05 3.73
CA THR A 74 3.41 -0.24 4.85
C THR A 74 2.17 0.65 4.69
N LYS A 75 2.36 1.91 4.26
CA LYS A 75 1.27 2.84 3.97
C LYS A 75 0.34 2.29 2.88
N ASP A 76 0.89 1.74 1.80
CA ASP A 76 0.09 1.18 0.71
C ASP A 76 -0.72 -0.04 1.15
N LEU A 77 -0.14 -0.91 2.00
CA LEU A 77 -0.87 -2.04 2.61
C LEU A 77 -2.03 -1.57 3.50
N LEU A 78 -1.79 -0.57 4.36
CA LEU A 78 -2.84 0.00 5.21
C LEU A 78 -3.97 0.63 4.40
N ILE A 79 -3.65 1.31 3.30
CA ILE A 79 -4.65 1.87 2.39
C ILE A 79 -5.51 0.75 1.78
N ALA A 80 -4.91 -0.35 1.34
CA ALA A 80 -5.64 -1.50 0.81
C ALA A 80 -6.60 -2.09 1.87
N GLU A 81 -6.10 -2.30 3.09
CA GLU A 81 -6.91 -2.84 4.18
C GLU A 81 -8.08 -1.91 4.56
N LEU A 82 -7.85 -0.60 4.58
CA LEU A 82 -8.90 0.38 4.85
C LEU A 82 -9.95 0.43 3.73
N ARG A 83 -9.53 0.30 2.46
CA ARG A 83 -10.47 0.20 1.34
C ARG A 83 -11.34 -1.04 1.44
N ASP A 84 -10.77 -2.19 1.78
CA ASP A 84 -11.50 -3.43 1.97
C ASP A 84 -12.51 -3.33 3.12
N LYS A 85 -12.12 -2.71 4.25
CA LYS A 85 -13.00 -2.44 5.38
C LYS A 85 -14.15 -1.51 5.01
N ASN A 86 -13.90 -0.43 4.27
CA ASN A 86 -14.93 0.49 3.82
C ASN A 86 -15.94 -0.22 2.91
N LYS A 87 -15.46 -0.99 1.93
CA LYS A 87 -16.31 -1.77 1.05
C LYS A 87 -17.23 -2.73 1.83
N LEU A 88 -16.67 -3.45 2.80
CA LEU A 88 -17.46 -4.36 3.66
C LEU A 88 -18.52 -3.59 4.48
N LEU A 89 -18.19 -2.40 4.98
CA LEU A 89 -19.14 -1.58 5.72
C LEU A 89 -20.27 -1.04 4.81
N GLU A 90 -19.95 -0.62 3.59
CA GLU A 90 -20.93 -0.19 2.58
C GLU A 90 -21.89 -1.33 2.21
N GLU A 91 -21.36 -2.54 1.98
CA GLU A 91 -22.16 -3.75 1.73
C GLU A 91 -23.11 -4.06 2.90
N LYS A 92 -22.60 -4.00 4.14
CA LYS A 92 -23.42 -4.19 5.34
C LYS A 92 -24.50 -3.12 5.49
N LEU A 93 -24.16 -1.86 5.23
CA LEU A 93 -25.12 -0.75 5.28
C LEU A 93 -26.22 -0.93 4.24
N GLY A 94 -25.86 -1.30 3.00
CA GLY A 94 -26.83 -1.63 1.94
C GLY A 94 -27.74 -2.81 2.30
N ALA A 95 -27.19 -3.84 2.93
CA ALA A 95 -27.96 -5.00 3.40
C ALA A 95 -28.92 -4.67 4.56
N VAL A 96 -28.60 -3.68 5.41
CA VAL A 96 -29.49 -3.20 6.47
C VAL A 96 -30.55 -2.27 5.92
N SER A 97 -30.19 -1.36 5.00
CA SER A 97 -31.12 -0.41 4.38
C SER A 97 -32.20 -1.12 3.54
N SER A 98 -31.80 -2.12 2.75
CA SER A 98 -32.73 -2.94 1.93
C SER A 98 -33.72 -3.77 2.75
N LYS A 99 -33.39 -4.12 4.00
CA LYS A 99 -34.30 -4.82 4.91
C LYS A 99 -35.37 -3.90 5.51
N HIS A 100 -35.21 -2.58 5.42
CA HIS A 100 -36.14 -1.62 6.00
C HIS A 100 -37.29 -1.22 5.04
N ASP A 101 -37.16 -1.49 3.74
CA ASP A 101 -38.15 -1.14 2.70
C ASP A 101 -39.22 -2.22 2.45
N HIS A 102 -39.03 -3.46 2.91
CA HIS A 102 -40.03 -4.53 2.74
C HIS A 102 -41.10 -4.59 3.86
N GLY A 103 -41.18 -3.56 4.70
CA GLY A 103 -42.03 -3.53 5.90
C GLY A 103 -43.35 -2.73 5.81
N LYS A 104 -43.68 -2.05 4.71
CA LYS A 104 -45.00 -1.40 4.56
C LYS A 104 -45.86 -2.14 3.53
N LYS A 105 -46.72 -3.02 4.05
CA LYS A 105 -47.78 -3.71 3.30
C LYS A 105 -48.71 -2.72 2.58
N PRO A 106 -49.29 -3.11 1.42
CA PRO A 106 -50.36 -2.40 0.77
C PRO A 106 -51.72 -2.71 1.43
N ASN A 107 -52.65 -1.75 1.30
CA ASN A 107 -54.08 -1.79 1.60
C ASN A 107 -54.53 -1.66 3.06
N ASP A 108 -55.21 -0.54 3.34
CA ASP A 108 -56.59 -0.60 3.83
C ASP A 108 -57.43 0.40 3.03
N ILE A 109 -58.21 -0.14 2.08
CA ILE A 109 -59.45 0.47 1.64
C ILE A 109 -60.40 0.34 2.83
N SER A 110 -60.71 1.43 3.51
CA SER A 110 -61.88 1.50 4.39
C SER A 110 -62.73 2.71 4.03
N THR A 111 -64.00 2.41 3.90
CA THR A 111 -65.09 3.15 3.27
C THR A 111 -65.60 4.34 4.07
N ARG A 112 -66.18 5.29 3.32
CA ARG A 112 -67.39 6.09 3.62
C ARG A 112 -67.29 7.32 4.56
N SER A 113 -67.44 8.48 3.87
CA SER A 113 -68.56 9.44 4.01
C SER A 113 -68.53 10.44 5.17
N SER A 114 -68.39 11.73 4.85
CA SER A 114 -69.50 12.71 4.98
C SER A 114 -69.21 14.03 4.28
N LYS A 115 -70.26 14.54 3.62
CA LYS A 115 -70.37 15.81 2.90
C LYS A 115 -70.25 17.02 3.84
N GLN A 116 -69.74 18.15 3.33
CA GLN A 116 -70.32 19.52 3.34
C GLN A 116 -69.18 20.53 2.98
N ASN A 117 -69.24 21.22 1.84
CA ASN A 117 -69.70 22.63 1.65
C ASN A 117 -68.81 23.64 2.44
N VAL A 118 -68.18 24.71 1.91
CA VAL A 118 -68.63 25.78 0.99
C VAL A 118 -67.39 26.59 0.50
N SER A 119 -67.43 26.99 -0.78
CA SER A 119 -66.87 28.17 -1.49
C SER A 119 -65.56 28.87 -1.09
N ALA A 120 -64.72 29.14 -2.11
CA ALA A 120 -64.04 30.43 -2.26
C ALA A 120 -64.04 30.85 -3.74
N ASN A 121 -64.49 32.09 -3.98
CA ASN A 121 -64.85 32.70 -5.25
C ASN A 121 -63.69 32.84 -6.26
N LEU A 122 -64.01 32.64 -7.54
CA LEU A 122 -63.42 33.39 -8.64
C LEU A 122 -63.92 34.84 -8.59
N ILE A 123 -63.01 35.81 -8.64
CA ILE A 123 -63.23 37.05 -9.40
C ILE A 123 -61.92 37.38 -10.12
N ALA A 124 -62.01 37.42 -11.44
CA ALA A 124 -60.98 37.87 -12.36
C ALA A 124 -61.14 39.36 -12.68
N ASN A 125 -60.00 40.03 -12.87
CA ASN A 125 -59.74 41.10 -13.86
C ASN A 125 -60.43 42.47 -13.67
N PRO A 126 -59.91 43.57 -14.27
CA PRO A 126 -58.91 43.66 -15.36
C PRO A 126 -57.54 44.24 -14.98
#